data_AF-A0A4Q5QLN6-F1
#
_entry.id   AF-A0A4Q5QLN6-F1
#
_cell.length_a   1.000
_cell.length_b   1.000
_cell.length_c   1.000
_cell.angle_alpha   90.00
_cell.angle_beta   90.00
_cell.angle_gamma   90.00
#
_symmetry.space_group_name_H-M   'P 1'
#
loop_
_entity.id
_entity.type
_entity.pdbx_description
1 polymer ?
#
loop_
_entity_poly.entity_id
_entity_poly.type
_entity_poly.pdbx_seq_one_letter_code
_entity_poly.pdbx_strand_id
1 'polypeptide(L)' 'MTYTPAENRYASMKYNRCGNSGLMLPALSLGLWHNFGAIDDLENARKILRTSFDHGITHFDLANNYGPPPG' A
#
# COMPACT_ATOMS: atom_id res chain seq x y z
N MET A 1 -5.29 -1.10 20.04
CA MET A 1 -5.22 -2.53 19.65
C MET A 1 -4.08 -2.72 18.66
N THR A 2 -3.34 -3.81 18.81
CA THR A 2 -2.32 -4.23 17.86
C THR A 2 -2.99 -4.70 16.56
N TYR A 3 -2.43 -4.34 15.41
CA TYR A 3 -2.93 -4.81 14.11
C TYR A 3 -2.31 -6.17 13.78
N THR A 4 -3.16 -7.13 13.40
CA THR A 4 -2.78 -8.43 12.86
C THR A 4 -3.28 -8.51 11.42
N PRO A 5 -2.39 -8.72 10.42
CA PRO A 5 -2.80 -8.85 9.04
C PRO A 5 -3.70 -10.05 8.78
N ALA A 6 -4.62 -9.93 7.82
CA ALA A 6 -5.48 -11.03 7.41
C ALA A 6 -4.66 -12.25 6.97
N GLU A 7 -4.94 -13.43 7.54
CA GLU A 7 -4.17 -14.66 7.29
C GLU A 7 -4.24 -15.10 5.82
N ASN A 8 -5.35 -14.79 5.16
CA ASN A 8 -5.63 -15.13 3.77
C ASN A 8 -5.25 -14.05 2.75
N ARG A 9 -4.52 -12.99 3.14
CA ARG A 9 -4.17 -11.85 2.26
C ARG A 9 -3.48 -12.23 0.94
N TYR A 10 -2.83 -13.38 0.88
CA TYR A 10 -2.15 -13.88 -0.32
C TYR A 10 -3.02 -14.80 -1.20
N ALA A 11 -4.24 -15.14 -0.77
CA ALA A 11 -5.05 -16.15 -1.43
C ALA A 11 -5.66 -15.69 -2.76
N SER A 12 -5.97 -14.39 -2.88
CA SER A 12 -6.70 -13.83 -4.04
C SER A 12 -5.89 -12.86 -4.89
N MET A 13 -4.91 -12.16 -4.31
CA MET A 13 -4.08 -11.21 -5.07
C MET A 13 -3.25 -11.94 -6.12
N LYS A 14 -3.34 -11.50 -7.37
CA LYS A 14 -2.44 -11.94 -8.43
C LYS A 14 -1.12 -11.20 -8.32
N TYR A 15 -0.01 -11.91 -8.38
CA TYR A 15 1.33 -11.33 -8.45
C TYR A 15 1.94 -11.57 -9.84
N ASN A 16 2.56 -10.54 -10.41
CA ASN A 16 3.17 -10.57 -11.75
C ASN A 16 4.68 -10.28 -11.65
N ARG A 17 5.49 -10.92 -12.51
CA ARG A 17 6.92 -10.59 -12.60
C ARG A 17 7.12 -9.17 -13.12
N CYS A 18 8.04 -8.44 -12.50
CA CYS A 18 8.50 -7.15 -13.00
C CYS A 18 9.54 -7.39 -14.11
N GLY A 19 9.07 -7.49 -15.36
CA GLY A 19 9.90 -7.85 -16.51
C GLY A 19 10.59 -9.21 -16.35
N ASN A 20 11.87 -9.29 -16.71
CA ASN A 20 12.68 -10.52 -16.59
C ASN A 20 13.33 -10.68 -15.21
N SER A 21 12.85 -9.97 -14.18
CA SER A 21 13.39 -10.07 -12.83
C SER A 21 12.73 -11.19 -12.00
N GLY A 22 13.35 -11.50 -10.87
CA GLY A 22 12.75 -12.34 -9.82
C GLY A 22 11.66 -11.63 -9.01
N LEU A 23 11.55 -10.31 -9.13
CA LEU A 23 10.62 -9.50 -8.32
C LEU A 23 9.19 -9.66 -8.82
N MET A 24 8.29 -9.98 -7.89
CA MET A 24 6.86 -10.11 -8.15
C MET A 24 6.13 -8.92 -7.53
N LEU A 25 5.36 -8.18 -8.33
CA LEU A 25 4.51 -7.08 -7.87
C LEU A 25 3.04 -7.51 -7.86
N PRO A 26 2.22 -7.01 -6.93
CA PRO A 26 0.78 -7.27 -6.96
C PRO A 26 0.17 -6.66 -8.23
N ALA A 27 -0.90 -7.25 -8.74
CA ALA A 27 -1.60 -6.74 -9.92
C ALA A 27 -2.23 -5.35 -9.67
N LEU A 28 -2.43 -4.99 -8.40
CA LEU A 28 -2.82 -3.67 -7.94
C LEU A 28 -1.84 -3.20 -6.85
N SER A 29 -1.32 -1.99 -6.99
CA SER A 29 -0.42 -1.32 -6.03
C SER A 29 -1.11 -0.10 -5.43
N LEU A 30 -0.70 0.33 -4.24
CA LEU A 30 -1.21 1.55 -3.61
C LEU A 30 -0.20 2.69 -3.73
N GLY A 31 -0.57 3.78 -4.41
CA GLY A 31 0.20 5.01 -4.43
C GLY A 31 -0.21 5.97 -3.32
N LEU A 32 0.77 6.66 -2.73
CA LEU A 32 0.57 7.57 -1.59
C LEU A 32 0.61 9.06 -2.00
N TRP A 33 0.32 9.38 -3.27
CA TRP A 33 0.38 10.75 -3.78
C TRP A 33 -0.56 11.72 -3.02
N HIS A 34 -1.76 11.26 -2.70
CA HIS A 34 -2.78 12.01 -1.96
C HIS A 34 -3.35 11.18 -0.81
N ASN A 35 -3.90 11.84 0.22
CA ASN A 35 -4.53 11.25 1.41
C ASN A 35 -3.53 10.71 2.47
N PHE A 36 -2.24 11.10 2.35
CA PHE A 36 -1.16 10.70 3.25
C PHE A 36 -0.26 11.88 3.66
N GLY A 37 -0.69 13.13 3.42
CA GLY A 37 0.02 14.34 3.81
C GLY A 37 -0.26 14.76 5.25
N ALA A 38 0.43 15.79 5.75
CA ALA A 38 0.23 16.27 7.12
C ALA A 38 -1.14 16.92 7.36
N ILE A 39 -1.85 17.27 6.28
CA ILE A 39 -3.23 17.78 6.35
C ILE A 39 -4.29 16.67 6.41
N ASP A 40 -3.89 15.43 6.17
CA ASP A 40 -4.81 14.29 6.07
C ASP A 40 -4.97 13.57 7.42
N ASP A 41 -6.09 12.85 7.58
CA ASP A 41 -6.36 12.08 8.80
C ASP A 41 -5.48 10.82 8.89
N LEU A 42 -4.63 10.77 9.92
CA LEU A 42 -3.70 9.67 10.15
C LEU A 42 -4.41 8.33 10.36
N GLU A 43 -5.57 8.32 11.01
CA GLU A 43 -6.32 7.09 11.24
C GLU A 43 -6.94 6.54 9.96
N ASN A 44 -7.37 7.41 9.04
CA ASN A 44 -7.80 7.03 7.71
C ASN A 44 -6.63 6.49 6.88
N ALA A 45 -5.48 7.17 6.86
CA ALA A 45 -4.28 6.68 6.21
C ALA A 45 -3.88 5.28 6.72
N ARG A 46 -3.92 5.08 8.04
CA ARG A 46 -3.66 3.78 8.70
C ARG A 46 -4.66 2.71 8.27
N LYS A 47 -5.96 3.05 8.17
CA LYS A 47 -7.00 2.12 7.69
C LYS A 47 -6.76 1.73 6.23
N ILE A 48 -6.48 2.69 5.36
CA ILE A 48 -6.20 2.43 3.94
C ILE A 48 -5.02 1.45 3.80
N LEU A 49 -3.89 1.73 4.45
CA LEU A 49 -2.71 0.86 4.40
C LEU A 49 -2.99 -0.57 4.87
N ARG A 50 -3.70 -0.72 5.99
CA ARG A 50 -4.07 -2.03 6.55
C ARG A 50 -5.02 -2.79 5.62
N THR A 51 -6.07 -2.14 5.12
CA THR A 51 -7.01 -2.75 4.18
C THR A 51 -6.32 -3.19 2.90
N SER A 52 -5.43 -2.36 2.34
CA SER A 52 -4.63 -2.73 1.17
C SER A 52 -3.78 -3.98 1.43
N PHE A 53 -3.07 -4.02 2.57
CA PHE A 53 -2.24 -5.17 2.90
C PHE A 53 -3.04 -6.44 3.20
N ASP A 54 -4.20 -6.32 3.86
CA ASP A 54 -5.12 -7.43 4.11
C ASP A 54 -5.69 -8.04 2.81
N HIS A 55 -5.69 -7.27 1.71
CA HIS A 55 -6.08 -7.74 0.38
C HIS A 55 -4.89 -8.10 -0.51
N GLY A 56 -3.68 -8.20 0.06
CA GLY A 56 -2.49 -8.66 -0.66
C GLY A 56 -1.77 -7.58 -1.48
N ILE A 57 -2.11 -6.30 -1.34
CA ILE A 57 -1.26 -5.25 -1.90
C ILE A 57 0.04 -5.22 -1.08
N THR A 58 1.15 -5.62 -1.71
CA THR A 58 2.49 -5.64 -1.10
C THR A 58 3.41 -4.54 -1.62
N HIS A 59 2.93 -3.70 -2.54
CA HIS A 59 3.67 -2.57 -3.09
C HIS A 59 2.97 -1.26 -2.75
N PHE A 60 3.69 -0.42 -2.02
CA PHE A 60 3.33 0.96 -1.69
C PHE A 60 4.28 1.90 -2.43
N ASP A 61 3.74 2.80 -3.24
CA ASP A 61 4.49 3.76 -4.05
C ASP A 61 4.50 5.16 -3.42
N LEU A 62 5.69 5.77 -3.37
CA LEU A 62 5.95 7.08 -2.75
C LEU A 62 6.89 7.91 -3.63
N ALA A 63 6.85 9.23 -3.46
CA ALA A 63 7.85 10.15 -3.98
C ALA A 63 8.16 11.26 -2.96
N ASN A 64 9.28 11.95 -3.17
CA ASN A 64 9.83 12.99 -2.31
C ASN A 64 8.94 14.24 -2.12
N ASN A 65 7.90 14.42 -2.91
CA ASN A 65 7.01 15.58 -2.83
C ASN A 65 5.53 15.20 -2.67
N TYR A 66 5.24 13.92 -2.38
CA TYR A 66 3.89 13.50 -2.02
C TYR A 66 3.47 14.20 -0.71
N GLY A 67 2.17 14.51 -0.58
CA GLY A 67 1.67 15.44 0.44
C GLY A 67 0.31 16.04 0.05
N PRO A 68 -0.14 17.18 0.64
CA PRO A 68 0.66 18.28 1.19
C PRO A 68 0.79 18.33 2.74
N PRO A 69 1.73 19.14 3.29
CA PRO A 69 2.84 19.76 2.57
C PRO A 69 3.73 18.68 1.94
N PRO A 70 4.51 19.01 0.90
CA PRO A 70 5.52 18.07 0.41
C PRO A 70 6.41 17.66 1.59
N GLY A 71 6.63 16.35 1.74
CA GLY A 71 7.44 15.74 2.80
C GLY A 71 8.68 15.08 2.27
#